data_AF-A0A1C6YVQ0-F1
#
_entry.id   AF-A0A1C6YVQ0-F1
#
_cell.length_a   1.000
_cell.length_b   1.000
_cell.length_c   1.000
_cell.angle_alpha   90.00
_cell.angle_beta   90.00
_cell.angle_gamma   90.00
#
_symmetry.space_group_name_H-M   'P 1'
#
loop_
_entity.id
_entity.type
_entity.pdbx_description
1 polymer ?
#
loop_
_entity_poly.entity_id
_entity_poly.type
_entity_poly.pdbx_seq_one_letter_code
_entity_poly.pdbx_strand_id
1 'polypeptide(L)'
;MNNRDEYISFEYLKSIKNDLETSIEVNSKWVSENENNRDECINVLKENEESHKEISRLDEIILREPIPSELPPQKSLIKISGILDDVNIVKCIGYFQEQEYNSEAFKNHEMNEQVGALLLSIIGNVAGSAVTSQSKVRMKDYCDYISGKINGREFRGWLGKTNLHVGDYVEMAAVEENNEFVVYAIAKPENRTISIIPRCSQGLDAYIKNTRRYIRIFNAIPFLFMSLGPLFYGGSLKILLFLVLLYALLDPVAYAISSRLERKNRRKIMS
;
A
#
# COMPACT_ATOMS: atom_id res chain seq x y z
N MET A 1 -10.84 20.31 4.71
CA MET A 1 -12.13 19.67 4.40
C MET A 1 -11.83 18.35 3.71
N ASN A 2 -12.07 17.23 4.38
CA ASN A 2 -11.75 15.89 3.86
C ASN A 2 -13.03 15.36 3.19
N ASN A 3 -13.18 15.56 1.89
CA ASN A 3 -14.31 15.04 1.11
C ASN A 3 -14.08 13.53 0.87
N ARG A 4 -14.23 12.73 1.94
CA ARG A 4 -14.05 11.27 1.91
C ARG A 4 -15.18 10.56 1.16
N ASP A 5 -16.29 11.26 0.93
CA ASP A 5 -17.48 10.75 0.22
C ASP A 5 -17.29 10.70 -1.30
N GLU A 6 -16.17 11.24 -1.82
CA GLU A 6 -15.87 11.25 -3.26
C GLU A 6 -15.21 9.93 -3.75
N TYR A 7 -14.71 9.09 -2.84
CA TYR A 7 -13.96 7.88 -3.21
C TYR A 7 -14.85 6.64 -3.22
N ILE A 8 -14.87 5.94 -4.35
CA ILE A 8 -15.64 4.71 -4.53
C ILE A 8 -14.91 3.54 -3.84
N SER A 9 -15.63 2.85 -2.96
CA SER A 9 -15.14 1.65 -2.28
C SER A 9 -15.77 0.41 -2.90
N PHE A 10 -15.13 -0.18 -3.91
CA PHE A 10 -15.67 -1.35 -4.62
C PHE A 10 -15.91 -2.57 -3.71
N GLU A 11 -15.06 -2.79 -2.71
CA GLU A 11 -15.27 -3.83 -1.70
C GLU A 11 -16.53 -3.60 -0.86
N TYR A 12 -16.84 -2.34 -0.54
CA TYR A 12 -18.05 -1.98 0.19
C TYR A 12 -19.29 -2.15 -0.69
N LEU A 13 -19.22 -1.74 -1.96
CA LEU A 13 -20.31 -1.96 -2.92
C LEU A 13 -20.61 -3.45 -3.12
N LYS A 14 -19.57 -4.30 -3.20
CA LYS A 14 -19.72 -5.76 -3.26
C LYS A 14 -20.35 -6.32 -1.98
N SER A 15 -19.98 -5.80 -0.81
CA SER A 15 -20.62 -6.16 0.46
C SER A 15 -22.10 -5.82 0.48
N ILE A 16 -22.48 -4.59 0.08
CA ILE A 16 -23.89 -4.17 0.00
C ILE A 16 -24.66 -5.08 -0.95
N LYS A 17 -24.09 -5.37 -2.14
CA LYS A 17 -24.71 -6.28 -3.11
C LYS A 17 -24.99 -7.65 -2.47
N ASN A 18 -24.00 -8.23 -1.79
CA ASN A 18 -24.13 -9.53 -1.14
C ASN A 18 -25.18 -9.51 -0.01
N ASP A 19 -25.25 -8.41 0.76
CA ASP A 19 -26.26 -8.23 1.80
C ASP A 19 -27.68 -8.16 1.20
N LEU A 20 -27.85 -7.43 0.09
CA LEU A 20 -29.13 -7.36 -0.64
C LEU A 20 -29.54 -8.72 -1.23
N GLU A 21 -28.59 -9.46 -1.83
CA GLU A 21 -28.83 -10.81 -2.34
C GLU A 21 -29.27 -11.77 -1.21
N THR A 22 -28.62 -11.67 -0.05
CA THR A 22 -28.98 -12.45 1.14
C THR A 22 -30.38 -12.09 1.64
N SER A 23 -30.71 -10.79 1.70
CA SER A 23 -32.06 -10.33 2.06
C SER A 23 -33.13 -10.84 1.11
N ILE A 24 -32.87 -10.83 -0.21
CA ILE A 24 -33.79 -11.38 -1.22
C ILE A 24 -33.99 -12.88 -1.00
N GLU A 25 -32.91 -13.63 -0.73
CA GLU A 25 -32.99 -15.07 -0.45
C GLU A 25 -33.86 -15.35 0.79
N VAL A 26 -33.60 -14.65 1.90
CA VAL A 26 -34.37 -14.78 3.15
C VAL A 26 -35.84 -14.42 2.92
N ASN A 27 -36.11 -13.32 2.23
CA ASN A 27 -37.44 -12.85 1.89
C ASN A 27 -38.20 -13.86 1.01
N SER A 28 -37.53 -14.42 0.00
CA SER A 28 -38.12 -15.42 -0.90
C SER A 28 -38.51 -16.70 -0.14
N LYS A 29 -37.67 -17.15 0.80
CA LYS A 29 -37.96 -18.28 1.67
C LYS A 29 -39.13 -17.98 2.59
N TRP A 30 -39.15 -16.80 3.22
CA TRP A 30 -40.24 -16.38 4.08
C TRP A 30 -41.59 -16.36 3.34
N VAL A 31 -41.63 -15.83 2.11
CA VAL A 31 -42.84 -15.83 1.26
C VAL A 31 -43.32 -17.25 0.98
N SER A 32 -42.41 -18.19 0.69
CA SER A 32 -42.76 -19.60 0.45
C SER A 32 -43.32 -20.31 1.69
N GLU A 33 -42.88 -19.92 2.89
CA GLU A 33 -43.34 -20.51 4.15
C GLU A 33 -44.66 -19.88 4.64
N ASN A 34 -45.01 -18.68 4.17
CA ASN A 34 -46.12 -17.86 4.66
C ASN A 34 -47.17 -17.51 3.58
N GLU A 35 -47.37 -18.38 2.60
CA GLU A 35 -48.30 -18.19 1.46
C GLU A 35 -49.73 -17.75 1.87
N ASN A 36 -50.15 -18.10 3.10
CA ASN A 36 -51.46 -17.74 3.64
C ASN A 36 -51.62 -16.25 3.97
N ASN A 37 -50.52 -15.49 4.12
CA ASN A 37 -50.52 -14.07 4.47
C ASN A 37 -50.22 -13.19 3.23
N ARG A 38 -51.22 -13.07 2.36
CA ARG A 38 -51.07 -12.46 1.03
C ARG A 38 -50.60 -11.00 1.05
N ASP A 39 -51.13 -10.17 1.95
CA ASP A 39 -50.81 -8.73 1.97
C ASP A 39 -49.35 -8.49 2.37
N GLU A 40 -48.83 -9.25 3.32
CA GLU A 40 -47.45 -9.15 3.78
C GLU A 40 -46.48 -9.74 2.74
N CYS A 41 -46.84 -10.85 2.08
CA CYS A 41 -46.09 -11.39 0.95
C CYS A 41 -45.96 -10.39 -0.20
N ILE A 42 -47.03 -9.64 -0.54
CA ILE A 42 -46.99 -8.61 -1.58
C ILE A 42 -46.01 -7.49 -1.23
N ASN A 43 -45.96 -7.07 0.04
CA ASN A 43 -45.02 -6.03 0.48
C ASN A 43 -43.57 -6.51 0.39
N VAL A 44 -43.28 -7.73 0.84
CA VAL A 44 -41.95 -8.33 0.77
C VAL A 44 -41.49 -8.51 -0.69
N LEU A 45 -42.39 -8.89 -1.60
CA LEU A 45 -42.07 -8.97 -3.02
C LEU A 45 -41.72 -7.61 -3.65
N LYS A 46 -42.40 -6.54 -3.24
CA LYS A 46 -42.05 -5.17 -3.68
C LYS A 46 -40.67 -4.75 -3.18
N GLU A 47 -40.33 -5.07 -1.93
CA GLU A 47 -38.99 -4.80 -1.37
C GLU A 47 -37.89 -5.56 -2.14
N ASN A 48 -38.17 -6.80 -2.55
CA ASN A 48 -37.26 -7.57 -3.40
C ASN A 48 -37.11 -6.93 -4.80
N GLU A 49 -38.19 -6.43 -5.41
CA GLU A 49 -38.10 -5.71 -6.69
C GLU A 49 -37.24 -4.45 -6.60
N GLU A 50 -37.35 -3.69 -5.51
CA GLU A 50 -36.51 -2.52 -5.24
C GLU A 50 -35.04 -2.94 -5.05
N SER A 51 -34.80 -4.01 -4.29
CA SER A 51 -33.46 -4.56 -4.07
C SER A 51 -32.82 -5.06 -5.38
N HIS A 52 -33.58 -5.70 -6.28
CA HIS A 52 -33.10 -6.11 -7.61
C HIS A 52 -32.72 -4.92 -8.50
N LYS A 53 -33.48 -3.82 -8.45
CA LYS A 53 -33.13 -2.58 -9.17
C LYS A 53 -31.83 -1.99 -8.64
N GLU A 54 -31.62 -2.02 -7.32
CA GLU A 54 -30.39 -1.52 -6.72
C GLU A 54 -29.18 -2.42 -7.04
N ILE A 55 -29.33 -3.74 -6.99
CA ILE A 55 -28.28 -4.68 -7.43
C ILE A 55 -27.88 -4.41 -8.88
N SER A 56 -28.85 -4.17 -9.77
CA SER A 56 -28.57 -3.86 -11.18
C SER A 56 -27.73 -2.58 -11.32
N ARG A 57 -28.03 -1.54 -10.54
CA ARG A 57 -27.21 -0.31 -10.50
C ARG A 57 -25.81 -0.56 -9.95
N LEU A 58 -25.69 -1.36 -8.88
CA LEU A 58 -24.40 -1.73 -8.29
C LEU A 58 -23.55 -2.51 -9.29
N ASP A 59 -24.15 -3.40 -10.07
CA ASP A 59 -23.45 -4.17 -11.10
C ASP A 59 -22.84 -3.29 -12.20
N GLU A 60 -23.56 -2.25 -12.64
CA GLU A 60 -23.02 -1.27 -13.59
C GLU A 60 -21.80 -0.53 -13.04
N ILE A 61 -21.78 -0.24 -11.73
CA ILE A 61 -20.66 0.43 -11.08
C ILE A 61 -19.50 -0.55 -10.89
N ILE A 62 -19.77 -1.77 -10.40
CA ILE A 62 -18.76 -2.81 -10.17
C ILE A 62 -18.10 -3.24 -11.48
N LEU A 63 -18.80 -3.22 -12.61
CA LEU A 63 -18.21 -3.50 -13.93
C LEU A 63 -17.08 -2.52 -14.29
N ARG A 64 -17.11 -1.31 -13.74
CA ARG A 64 -16.07 -0.28 -13.92
C ARG A 64 -14.96 -0.37 -12.88
N GLU A 65 -14.89 -1.46 -12.12
CA GLU A 65 -13.85 -1.67 -11.12
C GLU A 65 -12.46 -1.64 -11.78
N PRO A 66 -11.55 -0.79 -11.27
CA PRO A 66 -10.19 -0.74 -11.73
C PRO A 66 -9.43 -2.06 -11.55
N ILE A 67 -8.68 -2.45 -12.58
CA ILE A 67 -7.84 -3.64 -12.52
C ILE A 67 -6.68 -3.39 -11.53
N PRO A 68 -6.45 -4.27 -10.54
CA PRO A 68 -5.33 -4.12 -9.62
C PRO A 68 -3.99 -4.21 -10.38
N SER A 69 -3.05 -3.32 -10.06
CA SER A 69 -1.70 -3.36 -10.62
C SER A 69 -0.89 -4.50 -10.01
N GLU A 70 -0.06 -5.16 -10.82
CA GLU A 70 0.95 -6.08 -10.30
C GLU A 70 2.01 -5.33 -9.51
N LEU A 71 2.14 -5.67 -8.22
CA LEU A 71 3.10 -5.08 -7.29
C LEU A 71 3.98 -6.20 -6.71
N PRO A 72 5.32 -6.04 -6.69
CA PRO A 72 6.09 -5.02 -7.41
C PRO A 72 6.01 -5.20 -8.94
N PRO A 73 6.38 -4.18 -9.75
CA PRO A 73 6.52 -4.36 -11.19
C PRO A 73 7.52 -5.49 -11.49
N GLN A 74 7.06 -6.53 -12.18
CA GLN A 74 7.88 -7.69 -12.54
C GLN A 74 8.83 -7.38 -13.70
N LYS A 75 8.42 -6.48 -14.60
CA LYS A 75 9.20 -6.04 -15.75
C LYS A 75 9.89 -4.70 -15.47
N SER A 76 10.93 -4.41 -16.25
CA SER A 76 11.63 -3.13 -16.16
C SER A 76 10.73 -1.98 -16.61
N LEU A 77 10.70 -0.90 -15.83
CA LEU A 77 9.96 0.30 -16.16
C LEU A 77 10.59 1.02 -17.36
N ILE A 78 9.75 1.42 -18.30
CA ILE A 78 10.12 2.27 -19.44
C ILE A 78 9.66 3.70 -19.17
N LYS A 79 10.48 4.67 -19.59
CA LYS A 79 10.09 6.08 -19.59
C LYS A 79 9.29 6.38 -20.85
N ILE A 80 8.08 6.90 -20.68
CA ILE A 80 7.22 7.39 -21.75
C ILE A 80 7.08 8.90 -21.57
N SER A 81 7.09 9.65 -22.64
CA SER A 81 6.90 11.10 -22.59
C SER A 81 6.02 11.52 -23.76
N GLY A 82 5.14 12.49 -23.53
CA GLY A 82 4.18 12.91 -24.52
C GLY A 82 3.11 13.83 -23.94
N ILE A 83 2.20 14.21 -24.82
CA ILE A 83 1.00 14.99 -24.48
C ILE A 83 -0.14 13.99 -24.26
N LEU A 84 -0.95 14.24 -23.24
CA LEU A 84 -2.14 13.43 -22.97
C LEU A 84 -3.23 13.71 -24.01
N ASP A 85 -3.59 12.68 -24.77
CA ASP A 85 -4.65 12.73 -25.79
C ASP A 85 -6.04 12.64 -25.13
N ASP A 86 -6.16 11.77 -24.12
CA ASP A 86 -7.38 11.57 -23.33
C ASP A 86 -7.01 11.12 -21.91
N VAL A 87 -7.82 11.51 -20.93
CA VAL A 87 -7.61 11.22 -19.51
C VAL A 87 -8.95 11.09 -18.78
N ASN A 88 -9.14 9.93 -18.16
CA ASN A 88 -10.21 9.66 -17.20
C ASN A 88 -9.59 9.36 -15.83
N ILE A 89 -10.17 9.93 -14.78
CA ILE A 89 -9.70 9.79 -13.40
C ILE A 89 -10.86 9.33 -12.53
N VAL A 90 -10.71 8.16 -11.93
CA VAL A 90 -11.69 7.57 -11.01
C VAL A 90 -11.11 7.55 -9.61
N LYS A 91 -11.73 8.29 -8.69
CA LYS A 91 -11.34 8.30 -7.28
C LYS A 91 -11.88 7.06 -6.59
N CYS A 92 -11.00 6.21 -6.11
CA CYS A 92 -11.37 4.94 -5.51
C CYS A 92 -10.45 4.54 -4.37
N ILE A 93 -10.91 3.58 -3.57
CA ILE A 93 -10.12 3.02 -2.49
C ILE A 93 -9.29 1.86 -3.03
N GLY A 94 -7.98 1.94 -2.85
CA GLY A 94 -7.02 0.89 -3.17
C GLY A 94 -6.26 0.43 -1.93
N TYR A 95 -5.48 -0.63 -2.10
CA TYR A 95 -4.70 -1.24 -1.04
C TYR A 95 -3.29 -1.50 -1.53
N PHE A 96 -2.30 -0.98 -0.80
CA PHE A 96 -0.89 -0.98 -1.22
C PHE A 96 0.04 -1.34 -0.06
N GLN A 97 -0.39 -2.22 0.84
CA GLN A 97 0.43 -2.71 1.95
C GLN A 97 1.36 -3.84 1.50
N GLU A 98 2.23 -4.27 2.41
CA GLU A 98 3.21 -5.33 2.15
C GLU A 98 2.58 -6.62 1.61
N GLN A 99 1.36 -6.95 2.04
CA GLN A 99 0.61 -8.11 1.56
C GLN A 99 0.32 -8.04 0.06
N GLU A 100 0.07 -6.85 -0.50
CA GLU A 100 -0.16 -6.66 -1.94
C GLU A 100 1.14 -6.71 -2.76
N TYR A 101 2.28 -6.41 -2.14
CA TYR A 101 3.59 -6.53 -2.81
C TYR A 101 4.15 -7.95 -2.74
N ASN A 102 3.95 -8.66 -1.62
CA ASN A 102 4.34 -10.05 -1.50
C ASN A 102 3.49 -10.77 -0.44
N SER A 103 2.42 -11.42 -0.88
CA SER A 103 1.49 -12.11 0.01
C SER A 103 2.13 -13.29 0.74
N GLU A 104 3.09 -14.00 0.13
CA GLU A 104 3.75 -15.15 0.74
C GLU A 104 4.77 -14.73 1.79
N ALA A 105 5.60 -13.73 1.49
CA ALA A 105 6.56 -13.17 2.44
C ALA A 105 5.83 -12.52 3.63
N PHE A 106 4.70 -11.85 3.38
CA PHE A 106 3.85 -11.31 4.43
C PHE A 106 3.32 -12.42 5.36
N LYS A 107 2.76 -13.50 4.81
CA LYS A 107 2.30 -14.66 5.61
C LYS A 107 3.42 -15.26 6.45
N ASN A 108 4.60 -15.44 5.85
CA ASN A 108 5.77 -15.97 6.55
C ASN A 108 6.24 -15.02 7.67
N HIS A 109 6.21 -13.71 7.44
CA HIS A 109 6.55 -12.71 8.44
C HIS A 109 5.54 -12.72 9.61
N GLU A 110 4.24 -12.77 9.31
CA GLU A 110 3.17 -12.86 10.30
C GLU A 110 3.31 -14.13 11.15
N MET A 111 3.57 -15.28 10.54
CA MET A 111 3.86 -16.52 11.28
C MET A 111 5.09 -16.39 12.18
N ASN A 112 6.18 -15.78 11.69
CA ASN A 112 7.39 -15.60 12.48
C ASN A 112 7.17 -14.64 13.66
N GLU A 113 6.41 -13.56 13.48
CA GLU A 113 6.02 -12.65 14.57
C GLU A 113 5.17 -13.37 15.61
N GLN A 114 4.22 -14.21 15.19
CA GLN A 114 3.41 -15.04 16.09
C GLN A 114 4.26 -16.00 16.91
N VAL A 115 5.21 -16.69 16.27
CA VAL A 115 6.15 -17.60 16.95
C VAL A 115 7.04 -16.82 17.91
N GLY A 116 7.54 -15.64 17.52
CA GLY A 116 8.35 -14.77 18.38
C GLY A 116 7.57 -14.26 19.59
N ALA A 117 6.32 -13.85 19.40
CA ALA A 117 5.42 -13.42 20.47
C ALA A 117 5.10 -14.58 21.44
N LEU A 118 4.88 -15.79 20.91
CA LEU A 118 4.69 -17.00 21.71
C LEU A 118 5.94 -17.31 22.55
N LEU A 119 7.13 -17.28 21.94
CA LEU A 119 8.40 -17.48 22.65
C LEU A 119 8.60 -16.44 23.76
N LEU A 120 8.33 -15.16 23.50
CA LEU A 120 8.40 -14.09 24.50
C LEU A 120 7.39 -14.31 25.63
N SER A 121 6.18 -14.81 25.33
CA SER A 121 5.17 -15.11 26.34
C SER A 121 5.59 -16.26 27.28
N ILE A 122 6.32 -17.25 26.76
CA ILE A 122 6.83 -18.39 27.51
C ILE A 122 8.00 -17.98 28.44
N ILE A 123 8.85 -17.03 28.01
CA ILE A 123 10.05 -16.60 28.76
C ILE A 123 9.69 -15.80 30.03
N GLY A 124 8.44 -15.35 30.18
CA GLY A 124 7.92 -14.92 31.46
C GLY A 124 7.54 -13.44 31.49
N ASN A 125 6.23 -13.26 31.56
CA ASN A 125 5.55 -12.10 32.16
C ASN A 125 5.57 -10.78 31.37
N VAL A 126 5.06 -10.81 30.14
CA VAL A 126 4.32 -9.67 29.60
C VAL A 126 2.87 -10.09 29.40
N ALA A 127 2.06 -9.95 30.44
CA ALA A 127 0.60 -10.08 30.37
C ALA A 127 -0.06 -9.10 29.37
N GLY A 128 0.73 -8.25 28.69
CA GLY A 128 0.31 -7.38 27.59
C GLY A 128 0.67 -7.86 26.18
N SER A 129 1.43 -8.95 25.99
CA SER A 129 1.83 -9.43 24.65
C SER A 129 0.81 -10.37 23.99
N ALA A 130 -0.29 -10.69 24.68
CA ALA A 130 -1.43 -11.42 24.11
C ALA A 130 -2.29 -10.56 23.15
N VAL A 131 -1.92 -9.30 22.91
CA VAL A 131 -2.65 -8.38 22.03
C VAL A 131 -1.68 -7.80 21.02
N THR A 132 -1.62 -8.37 19.82
CA THR A 132 -1.24 -7.70 18.54
C THR A 132 -1.10 -8.66 17.37
N SER A 133 -1.31 -9.97 17.54
CA SER A 133 -1.59 -10.86 16.40
C SER A 133 -3.04 -10.73 15.91
N GLN A 134 -3.65 -9.55 16.04
CA GLN A 134 -4.75 -9.24 15.13
C GLN A 134 -4.08 -9.08 13.77
N SER A 135 -4.45 -9.95 12.82
CA SER A 135 -4.12 -9.75 11.40
C SER A 135 -4.17 -8.25 11.10
N LYS A 136 -3.05 -7.68 10.64
CA LYS A 136 -2.95 -6.22 10.45
C LYS A 136 -4.14 -5.79 9.60
N VAL A 137 -5.05 -5.01 10.19
CA VAL A 137 -6.24 -4.54 9.48
C VAL A 137 -5.80 -3.89 8.18
N ARG A 138 -6.36 -4.38 7.07
CA ARG A 138 -6.01 -3.91 5.73
C ARG A 138 -6.26 -2.41 5.66
N MET A 139 -5.21 -1.64 5.46
CA MET A 139 -5.29 -0.17 5.53
C MET A 139 -5.68 0.39 4.17
N LYS A 140 -6.83 1.06 4.13
CA LYS A 140 -7.38 1.72 2.94
C LYS A 140 -6.52 2.91 2.55
N ASP A 141 -6.14 2.99 1.28
CA ASP A 141 -5.50 4.16 0.68
C ASP A 141 -6.47 4.83 -0.30
N TYR A 142 -6.57 6.15 -0.21
CA TYR A 142 -7.40 6.96 -1.10
C TYR A 142 -6.57 7.35 -2.33
N CYS A 143 -6.94 6.81 -3.48
CA CYS A 143 -6.15 6.91 -4.70
C CYS A 143 -6.99 7.29 -5.91
N ASP A 144 -6.29 7.78 -6.93
CA ASP A 144 -6.82 8.07 -8.25
C ASP A 144 -6.42 6.93 -9.19
N TYR A 145 -7.40 6.21 -9.73
CA TYR A 145 -7.19 5.32 -10.86
C TYR A 145 -7.29 6.13 -12.14
N ILE A 146 -6.23 6.07 -12.94
CA ILE A 146 -6.14 6.80 -14.19
C ILE A 146 -6.28 5.84 -15.36
N SER A 147 -6.98 6.27 -16.40
CA SER A 147 -6.97 5.63 -17.71
C SER A 147 -7.00 6.69 -18.80
N GLY A 148 -6.47 6.40 -19.98
CA GLY A 148 -6.42 7.40 -21.04
C GLY A 148 -5.57 6.99 -22.22
N LYS A 149 -5.20 7.98 -23.04
CA LYS A 149 -4.34 7.79 -24.22
C LYS A 149 -3.17 8.75 -24.23
N ILE A 150 -2.00 8.22 -24.55
CA ILE A 150 -0.76 8.99 -24.75
C ILE A 150 -0.06 8.47 -26.01
N ASN A 151 0.31 9.37 -26.91
CA ASN A 151 0.94 9.02 -28.17
C ASN A 151 0.11 7.98 -28.96
N GLY A 152 -1.22 8.06 -28.89
CA GLY A 152 -2.14 7.10 -29.53
C GLY A 152 -2.22 5.70 -28.91
N ARG A 153 -1.56 5.45 -27.77
CA ARG A 153 -1.65 4.18 -27.02
C ARG A 153 -2.38 4.35 -25.70
N GLU A 154 -3.13 3.32 -25.33
CA GLU A 154 -3.88 3.29 -24.07
C GLU A 154 -2.94 3.10 -22.88
N PHE A 155 -3.29 3.75 -21.77
CA PHE A 155 -2.60 3.57 -20.50
C PHE A 155 -3.61 3.49 -19.36
N ARG A 156 -3.21 2.79 -18.30
CA ARG A 156 -3.93 2.69 -17.03
C ARG A 156 -2.97 2.66 -15.86
N GLY A 157 -3.40 3.06 -14.67
CA GLY A 157 -2.55 2.99 -13.49
C GLY A 157 -3.22 3.45 -12.22
N TRP A 158 -2.66 3.03 -11.09
CA TRP A 158 -3.06 3.51 -9.77
C TRP A 158 -2.08 4.56 -9.31
N LEU A 159 -2.55 5.73 -8.94
CA LEU A 159 -1.71 6.82 -8.43
C LEU A 159 -2.33 7.38 -7.15
N GLY A 160 -1.53 8.04 -6.31
CA GLY A 160 -2.02 8.69 -5.10
C GLY A 160 -3.05 9.78 -5.40
N LYS A 161 -2.59 11.01 -5.62
CA LYS A 161 -3.45 12.12 -6.05
C LYS A 161 -2.84 12.77 -7.28
N THR A 162 -3.67 13.09 -8.25
CA THR A 162 -3.22 13.62 -9.54
C THR A 162 -4.11 14.78 -9.99
N ASN A 163 -3.52 15.77 -10.65
CA ASN A 163 -4.22 16.89 -11.28
C ASN A 163 -3.83 16.94 -12.76
N LEU A 164 -4.18 15.88 -13.50
CA LEU A 164 -3.89 15.73 -14.92
C LEU A 164 -5.07 16.23 -15.76
N HIS A 165 -4.76 16.91 -16.86
CA HIS A 165 -5.73 17.38 -17.84
C HIS A 165 -5.28 16.96 -19.24
N VAL A 166 -6.25 16.83 -20.15
CA VAL A 166 -5.99 16.62 -21.57
C VAL A 166 -5.14 17.77 -22.11
N GLY A 167 -4.11 17.47 -22.90
CA GLY A 167 -3.15 18.46 -23.40
C GLY A 167 -1.95 18.71 -22.48
N ASP A 168 -1.92 18.15 -21.27
CA ASP A 168 -0.75 18.24 -20.39
C ASP A 168 0.42 17.42 -20.94
N TYR A 169 1.63 18.00 -20.92
CA TYR A 169 2.86 17.26 -21.14
C TYR A 169 3.24 16.50 -19.87
N VAL A 170 3.43 15.18 -20.00
CA VAL A 170 3.75 14.31 -18.88
C VAL A 170 4.88 13.34 -19.22
N GLU A 171 5.59 12.92 -18.18
CA GLU A 171 6.55 11.83 -18.24
C GLU A 171 6.08 10.69 -17.34
N MET A 172 5.91 9.50 -17.89
CA MET A 172 5.39 8.33 -17.17
C MET A 172 6.48 7.26 -17.02
N ALA A 173 6.48 6.58 -15.88
CA ALA A 173 7.18 5.31 -15.70
C ALA A 173 6.15 4.19 -15.76
N ALA A 174 6.23 3.36 -16.81
CA ALA A 174 5.24 2.34 -17.10
C ALA A 174 5.86 0.99 -17.47
N VAL A 175 5.06 -0.06 -17.42
CA VAL A 175 5.35 -1.37 -18.00
C VAL A 175 4.44 -1.55 -19.21
N GLU A 176 4.96 -2.10 -20.30
CA GLU A 176 4.14 -2.51 -21.45
C GLU A 176 3.55 -3.90 -21.20
N GLU A 177 2.22 -3.98 -21.25
CA GLU A 177 1.45 -5.19 -21.02
C GLU A 177 0.30 -5.28 -22.04
N ASN A 178 0.29 -6.32 -22.88
CA ASN A 178 -0.81 -6.61 -23.82
C ASN A 178 -1.27 -5.39 -24.66
N ASN A 179 -0.33 -4.63 -25.21
CA ASN A 179 -0.54 -3.38 -25.97
C ASN A 179 -1.05 -2.16 -25.17
N GLU A 180 -1.12 -2.25 -23.85
CA GLU A 180 -1.44 -1.13 -22.96
C GLU A 180 -0.24 -0.80 -22.06
N PHE A 181 -0.15 0.46 -21.63
CA PHE A 181 0.83 0.88 -20.64
C PHE A 181 0.25 0.84 -19.23
N VAL A 182 0.85 0.02 -18.36
CA VAL A 182 0.56 0.04 -16.92
C VAL A 182 1.48 1.01 -16.23
N VAL A 183 0.93 2.12 -15.75
CA VAL A 183 1.67 3.26 -15.21
C VAL A 183 1.83 3.14 -13.69
N TYR A 184 3.07 3.31 -13.22
CA TYR A 184 3.44 3.26 -11.80
C TYR A 184 3.76 4.64 -11.21
N ALA A 185 4.18 5.58 -12.07
CA ALA A 185 4.44 6.96 -11.69
C ALA A 185 4.22 7.90 -12.89
N ILE A 186 3.73 9.11 -12.61
CA ILE A 186 3.60 10.19 -13.59
C ILE A 186 4.20 11.46 -13.01
N ALA A 187 5.07 12.09 -13.78
CA ALA A 187 5.54 13.44 -13.54
C ALA A 187 4.82 14.41 -14.49
N LYS A 188 4.35 15.53 -13.95
CA LYS A 188 3.97 16.72 -14.70
C LYS A 188 5.09 17.76 -14.53
N PRO A 189 6.03 17.87 -15.49
CA PRO A 189 7.22 18.71 -15.32
C PRO A 189 6.91 20.20 -15.15
N GLU A 190 5.87 20.70 -15.82
CA GLU A 190 5.39 22.08 -15.72
C GLU A 190 5.10 22.47 -14.26
N ASN A 191 4.35 21.61 -13.55
CA ASN A 191 3.99 21.81 -12.14
C ASN A 191 5.03 21.24 -11.18
N ARG A 192 6.14 20.67 -11.68
CA ARG A 192 7.16 19.95 -10.89
C ARG A 192 6.56 18.94 -9.91
N THR A 193 5.44 18.33 -10.30
CA THR A 193 4.68 17.42 -9.45
C THR A 193 4.87 16.00 -9.95
N ILE A 194 5.12 15.07 -9.03
CA ILE A 194 5.23 13.65 -9.32
C ILE A 194 4.16 12.93 -8.50
N SER A 195 3.28 12.23 -9.21
CA SER A 195 2.28 11.34 -8.63
C SER A 195 2.77 9.90 -8.79
N ILE A 196 2.72 9.14 -7.70
CA ILE A 196 3.21 7.76 -7.63
C ILE A 196 2.16 6.87 -6.97
N ILE A 197 2.27 5.55 -7.16
CA ILE A 197 1.48 4.57 -6.42
C ILE A 197 1.60 4.83 -4.91
N PRO A 198 0.49 4.81 -4.15
CA PRO A 198 0.53 4.98 -2.69
C PRO A 198 1.52 4.03 -2.02
N ARG A 199 2.14 4.51 -0.93
CA ARG A 199 3.15 3.77 -0.14
C ARG A 199 4.41 3.34 -0.91
N CYS A 200 4.56 3.72 -2.17
CA CYS A 200 5.80 3.54 -2.94
C CYS A 200 6.72 4.76 -2.80
N SER A 201 7.06 5.17 -1.57
CA SER A 201 7.73 6.46 -1.32
C SER A 201 9.22 6.49 -1.68
N GLN A 202 9.88 5.34 -1.77
CA GLN A 202 11.33 5.25 -1.96
C GLN A 202 11.74 3.93 -2.60
N GLY A 203 12.70 4.01 -3.52
CA GLY A 203 13.42 2.83 -4.03
C GLY A 203 14.41 2.28 -2.99
N LEU A 204 14.87 1.06 -3.20
CA LEU A 204 15.75 0.36 -2.25
C LEU A 204 17.03 1.15 -1.91
N ASP A 205 17.71 1.71 -2.91
CA ASP A 205 18.95 2.45 -2.65
C ASP A 205 18.71 3.76 -1.89
N ALA A 206 17.57 4.43 -2.14
CA ALA A 206 17.16 5.61 -1.39
C ALA A 206 16.83 5.24 0.07
N TYR A 207 16.13 4.12 0.27
CA TYR A 207 15.86 3.56 1.59
C TYR A 207 17.15 3.27 2.36
N ILE A 208 18.07 2.48 1.78
CA ILE A 208 19.37 2.16 2.39
C ILE A 208 20.12 3.45 2.80
N LYS A 209 20.15 4.44 1.90
CA LYS A 209 20.84 5.72 2.13
C LYS A 209 20.19 6.52 3.26
N ASN A 210 18.87 6.61 3.29
CA ASN A 210 18.12 7.34 4.32
C ASN A 210 18.25 6.65 5.67
N THR A 211 18.04 5.33 5.73
CA THR A 211 18.19 4.51 6.94
C THR A 211 19.58 4.68 7.53
N ARG A 212 20.64 4.64 6.70
CA ARG A 212 22.02 4.94 7.14
C ARG A 212 22.14 6.33 7.78
N ARG A 213 21.56 7.36 7.15
CA ARG A 213 21.62 8.73 7.67
C ARG A 213 20.95 8.81 9.05
N TYR A 214 19.78 8.20 9.23
CA TYR A 214 19.07 8.19 10.51
C TYR A 214 19.83 7.41 11.58
N ILE A 215 20.32 6.21 11.27
CA ILE A 215 21.10 5.40 12.21
C ILE A 215 22.36 6.14 12.66
N ARG A 216 23.05 6.83 11.74
CA ARG A 216 24.23 7.65 12.07
C ARG A 216 23.88 8.78 13.03
N ILE A 217 22.80 9.52 12.77
CA ILE A 217 22.36 10.60 13.66
C ILE A 217 21.99 10.02 15.04
N PHE A 218 21.21 8.94 15.06
CA PHE A 218 20.78 8.28 16.29
C PHE A 218 21.95 7.76 17.12
N ASN A 219 22.95 7.16 16.48
CA ASN A 219 24.15 6.63 17.16
C ASN A 219 25.16 7.72 17.51
N ALA A 220 25.21 8.83 16.77
CA ALA A 220 26.14 9.92 17.02
C ALA A 220 25.85 10.64 18.35
N ILE A 221 24.58 10.76 18.74
CA ILE A 221 24.16 11.41 19.99
C ILE A 221 24.74 10.70 21.24
N PRO A 222 24.46 9.42 21.51
CA PRO A 222 25.01 8.71 22.67
C PRO A 222 26.54 8.56 22.58
N PHE A 223 27.09 8.42 21.37
CA PHE A 223 28.53 8.40 21.18
C PHE A 223 29.18 9.73 21.61
N LEU A 224 28.58 10.87 21.27
CA LEU A 224 29.05 12.19 21.67
C LEU A 224 29.02 12.35 23.19
N PHE A 225 27.92 11.94 23.86
CA PHE A 225 27.85 11.94 25.33
C PHE A 225 28.89 11.02 25.98
N MET A 226 29.07 9.80 25.47
CA MET A 226 30.03 8.83 26.01
C MET A 226 31.49 9.25 25.77
N SER A 227 31.77 9.93 24.65
CA SER A 227 33.11 10.45 24.32
C SER A 227 33.50 11.69 25.11
N LEU A 228 32.52 12.48 25.58
CA LEU A 228 32.75 13.66 26.44
C LEU A 228 32.96 13.27 27.90
N GLY A 229 32.39 12.16 28.39
CA GLY A 229 32.55 11.68 29.77
C GLY A 229 34.01 11.62 30.26
N PRO A 230 34.96 11.06 29.50
CA PRO A 230 36.38 11.05 29.86
C PRO A 230 36.98 12.44 30.13
N LEU A 231 36.52 13.50 29.45
CA LEU A 231 37.01 14.88 29.69
C LEU A 231 36.60 15.40 31.07
N PHE A 232 35.46 14.96 31.60
CA PHE A 232 34.97 15.36 32.93
C PHE A 232 35.60 14.56 34.09
N TYR A 233 36.12 13.36 33.81
CA TYR A 233 36.71 12.45 34.81
C TYR A 233 38.25 12.37 34.76
N GLY A 234 38.92 13.33 34.11
CA GLY A 234 40.39 13.35 34.02
C GLY A 234 40.99 12.27 33.10
N GLY A 235 40.19 11.73 32.18
CA GLY A 235 40.58 10.73 31.21
C GLY A 235 41.58 11.24 30.16
N SER A 236 42.44 10.34 29.68
CA SER A 236 43.47 10.70 28.71
C SER A 236 42.91 10.95 27.31
N LEU A 237 43.47 11.94 26.60
CA LEU A 237 43.12 12.26 25.21
C LEU A 237 43.29 11.06 24.25
N LYS A 238 44.20 10.13 24.59
CA LYS A 238 44.42 8.88 23.83
C LYS A 238 43.20 7.98 23.82
N ILE A 239 42.46 7.89 24.93
CA ILE A 239 41.24 7.07 25.05
C ILE A 239 40.14 7.67 24.17
N LEU A 240 40.00 9.00 24.16
CA LEU A 240 39.03 9.68 23.31
C LEU A 240 39.32 9.45 21.82
N LEU A 241 40.58 9.60 21.40
CA LEU A 241 40.99 9.32 20.02
C LEU A 241 40.75 7.85 19.61
N PHE A 242 41.01 6.91 20.53
CA PHE A 242 40.75 5.49 20.29
C PHE A 242 39.27 5.19 20.08
N LEU A 243 38.38 5.74 20.92
CA LEU A 243 36.93 5.55 20.78
C LEU A 243 36.39 6.14 19.47
N VAL A 244 36.89 7.30 19.06
CA VAL A 244 36.54 7.95 17.77
C VAL A 244 37.01 7.10 16.59
N LEU A 245 38.23 6.59 16.62
CA LEU A 245 38.75 5.70 15.57
C LEU A 245 37.97 4.38 15.49
N LEU A 246 37.63 3.79 16.64
CA LEU A 246 36.84 2.56 16.68
C LEU A 246 35.45 2.77 16.07
N TYR A 247 34.78 3.86 16.41
CA TYR A 247 33.48 4.21 15.83
C TYR A 247 33.58 4.44 14.32
N ALA A 248 34.60 5.19 13.88
CA ALA A 248 34.85 5.45 12.46
C ALA A 248 35.13 4.18 11.64
N LEU A 249 35.72 3.15 12.24
CA LEU A 249 35.97 1.85 11.61
C LEU A 249 34.75 0.94 11.59
N LEU A 250 33.92 0.94 12.64
CA LEU A 250 32.77 0.04 12.74
C LEU A 250 31.59 0.47 11.86
N ASP A 251 31.36 1.79 11.68
CA ASP A 251 30.28 2.32 10.84
C ASP A 251 30.27 1.80 9.38
N PRO A 252 31.38 1.82 8.62
CA PRO A 252 31.39 1.31 7.25
C PRO A 252 31.19 -0.22 7.18
N VAL A 253 31.66 -0.97 8.17
CA VAL A 253 31.48 -2.43 8.23
C VAL A 253 30.01 -2.78 8.49
N ALA A 254 29.38 -2.13 9.47
CA ALA A 254 27.96 -2.30 9.76
C ALA A 254 27.10 -1.95 8.53
N TYR A 255 27.45 -0.87 7.81
CA TYR A 255 26.79 -0.47 6.57
C TYR A 255 26.91 -1.53 5.46
N ALA A 256 28.10 -2.09 5.23
CA ALA A 256 28.32 -3.09 4.20
C ALA A 256 27.51 -4.37 4.48
N ILE A 257 27.40 -4.77 5.74
CA ILE A 257 26.61 -5.95 6.16
C ILE A 257 25.11 -5.67 5.96
N SER A 258 24.60 -4.56 6.49
CA SER A 258 23.18 -4.18 6.39
C SER A 258 22.74 -4.05 4.92
N SER A 259 23.49 -3.30 4.11
CA SER A 259 23.15 -3.11 2.68
C SER A 259 23.18 -4.43 1.90
N ARG A 260 24.09 -5.36 2.24
CA ARG A 260 24.14 -6.69 1.62
C ARG A 260 22.92 -7.55 2.01
N LEU A 261 22.48 -7.48 3.26
CA LEU A 261 21.30 -8.18 3.74
C LEU A 261 20.01 -7.66 3.07
N GLU A 262 19.84 -6.35 3.01
CA GLU A 262 18.66 -5.73 2.37
C GLU A 262 18.58 -6.07 0.87
N ARG A 263 19.71 -6.03 0.15
CA ARG A 263 19.76 -6.42 -1.26
C ARG A 263 19.50 -7.92 -1.47
N LYS A 264 19.93 -8.78 -0.55
CA LYS A 264 19.66 -10.23 -0.60
C LYS A 264 18.17 -10.50 -0.40
N ASN A 265 17.52 -9.81 0.55
CA ASN A 265 16.08 -9.94 0.78
C ASN A 265 15.28 -9.48 -0.44
N ARG A 266 15.65 -8.37 -1.10
CA ARG A 266 14.99 -7.94 -2.34
C ARG A 266 15.00 -9.02 -3.42
N ARG A 267 16.12 -9.72 -3.61
CA ARG A 267 16.23 -10.78 -4.62
C ARG A 267 15.29 -11.96 -4.35
N LYS A 268 15.03 -12.28 -3.08
CA LYS A 268 14.05 -13.31 -2.70
C LYS A 268 12.61 -12.88 -2.95
N ILE A 269 12.32 -11.58 -2.91
CA ILE A 269 10.97 -11.04 -3.15
C ILE A 269 10.64 -11.04 -4.65
N MET A 270 11.66 -10.92 -5.51
CA MET A 270 11.52 -10.88 -6.97
C MET A 270 11.68 -12.25 -7.65
N SER A 271 11.96 -13.31 -6.90
CA SER A 271 12.16 -14.69 -7.39
C SER A 271 10.97 -15.56 -7.06
#